data_AF-A0A7S1D0R0-F1
#
_entry.id   AF-A0A7S1D0R0-F1
#
_cell.length_a   1.000
_cell.length_b   1.000
_cell.length_c   1.000
_cell.angle_alpha   90.00
_cell.angle_beta   90.00
_cell.angle_gamma   90.00
#
_symmetry.space_group_name_H-M   'P 1'
#
loop_
_entity.id
_entity.type
_entity.pdbx_description
1 polymer ?
#
loop_
_entity_poly.entity_id
_entity_poly.type
_entity_poly.pdbx_seq_one_letter_code
_entity_poly.pdbx_strand_id
1 'polypeptide(L)'
;SAYINHGSGDKTNVVLQWSTKLDSEHESWSNMTVQAILSHPFPGLVMELKAIKDIQPGEEIFLDYGPDWEHAWAHHLKSWETPPQAKKYASAAEWNAMQLEKLLTEEEQEEVPYPENVYLGIIYCHNPEDPTLTTEFKDGRVHYHHEWQPEFEQHHGARRPVYILDRQEGENCTDDDTSSCYYYTVQVDNHQSTRGWEVDYIHPTEVVTLTGVPRSALRFVDSLYTTDMHLPDVFRSEMHVPLDMYPRKWLDMVPLSESLSAYGNDDTRGIHGDEL
;
A
#
# COMPACT_ATOMS: atom_id res chain seq x y z
N SER A 1 -9.02 -1.34 0.12
CA SER A 1 -8.87 -1.38 1.58
C SER A 1 -10.23 -1.64 2.20
N ALA A 2 -10.36 -2.69 2.99
CA ALA A 2 -11.54 -2.95 3.81
C ALA A 2 -11.33 -2.24 5.16
N TYR A 3 -11.77 -0.99 5.26
CA TYR A 3 -11.61 -0.11 6.43
C TYR A 3 -12.64 -0.39 7.55
N ILE A 4 -13.17 -1.61 7.64
CA ILE A 4 -14.18 -1.93 8.65
C ILE A 4 -13.44 -2.35 9.90
N ASN A 5 -13.93 -1.90 11.05
CA ASN A 5 -13.32 -2.23 12.32
C ASN A 5 -14.02 -3.41 12.97
N HIS A 6 -13.25 -4.13 13.78
CA HIS A 6 -13.80 -5.16 14.64
C HIS A 6 -14.75 -4.53 15.68
N GLY A 7 -15.93 -5.13 15.85
CA GLY A 7 -16.73 -4.93 17.04
C GLY A 7 -17.53 -6.19 17.35
N SER A 8 -17.54 -6.58 18.62
CA SER A 8 -18.26 -7.75 19.12
C SER A 8 -19.48 -7.36 19.96
N GLY A 9 -20.41 -8.31 20.10
CA GLY A 9 -21.63 -8.16 20.88
C GLY A 9 -22.49 -6.98 20.40
N ASP A 10 -22.85 -6.09 21.32
CA ASP A 10 -23.75 -4.97 21.01
C ASP A 10 -23.14 -3.92 20.07
N LYS A 11 -21.81 -3.92 19.88
CA LYS A 11 -21.16 -3.00 18.95
C LYS A 11 -21.36 -3.41 17.50
N THR A 12 -21.42 -4.71 17.22
CA THR A 12 -21.62 -5.23 15.87
C THR A 12 -22.91 -4.68 15.27
N ASN A 13 -22.82 -4.14 14.05
CA ASN A 13 -23.98 -3.60 13.34
C ASN A 13 -24.12 -4.10 11.90
N VAL A 14 -23.12 -4.85 11.43
CA VAL A 14 -23.16 -5.58 10.16
C VAL A 14 -22.69 -7.02 10.31
N VAL A 15 -23.08 -7.87 9.37
CA VAL A 15 -22.56 -9.23 9.20
C VAL A 15 -22.08 -9.42 7.76
N LEU A 16 -21.08 -10.27 7.56
CA LEU A 16 -20.66 -10.70 6.23
C LEU A 16 -21.59 -11.81 5.74
N GLN A 17 -22.03 -11.75 4.49
CA GLN A 17 -22.80 -12.82 3.86
C GLN A 17 -22.44 -12.93 2.37
N TRP A 18 -22.77 -14.06 1.75
CA TRP A 18 -22.77 -14.15 0.29
C TRP A 18 -23.87 -13.28 -0.30
N SER A 19 -23.56 -12.54 -1.38
CA SER A 19 -24.51 -11.65 -2.03
C SER A 19 -25.60 -12.45 -2.74
N THR A 20 -26.85 -12.10 -2.46
CA THR A 20 -28.04 -12.65 -3.15
C THR A 20 -28.52 -11.71 -4.27
N LYS A 21 -27.80 -10.62 -4.57
CA LYS A 21 -28.26 -9.59 -5.52
C LYS A 21 -27.67 -9.75 -6.92
N LEU A 22 -26.62 -10.54 -7.06
CA LEU A 22 -26.05 -10.92 -8.37
C LEU A 22 -26.81 -12.13 -8.95
N ASP A 23 -28.12 -12.19 -8.66
CA ASP A 23 -28.99 -13.35 -8.79
C ASP A 23 -29.38 -13.62 -10.25
N SER A 24 -28.58 -14.47 -10.87
CA SER A 24 -29.07 -15.63 -11.63
C SER A 24 -28.14 -16.84 -11.51
N GLU A 25 -26.93 -16.67 -10.96
CA GLU A 25 -25.94 -17.73 -10.85
C GLU A 25 -25.53 -18.08 -9.41
N HIS A 26 -25.78 -17.28 -8.37
CA HIS A 26 -25.25 -17.60 -7.02
C HIS A 26 -25.69 -18.98 -6.48
N GLU A 27 -26.97 -19.35 -6.65
CA GLU A 27 -27.45 -20.71 -6.33
C GLU A 27 -26.75 -21.79 -7.17
N SER A 28 -26.41 -21.50 -8.43
CA SER A 28 -25.68 -22.45 -9.27
C SER A 28 -24.22 -22.60 -8.79
N TRP A 29 -23.56 -21.52 -8.39
CA TRP A 29 -22.17 -21.51 -7.93
C TRP A 29 -22.01 -22.22 -6.58
N SER A 30 -22.87 -21.94 -5.60
CA SER A 30 -22.89 -22.64 -4.30
C SER A 30 -23.07 -24.17 -4.42
N ASN A 31 -23.61 -24.62 -5.55
CA ASN A 31 -23.81 -26.03 -5.87
C ASN A 31 -22.67 -26.68 -6.66
N MET A 32 -21.77 -25.88 -7.22
CA MET A 32 -20.57 -26.34 -7.95
C MET A 32 -19.51 -26.87 -6.99
N THR A 33 -18.61 -27.71 -7.51
CA THR A 33 -17.38 -28.09 -6.81
C THR A 33 -16.36 -26.96 -6.91
N VAL A 34 -15.38 -26.92 -6.00
CA VAL A 34 -14.27 -25.95 -6.03
C VAL A 34 -13.56 -25.96 -7.39
N GLN A 35 -13.31 -27.14 -7.96
CA GLN A 35 -12.66 -27.27 -9.27
C GLN A 35 -13.48 -26.63 -10.40
N ALA A 36 -14.81 -26.77 -10.37
CA ALA A 36 -15.69 -26.16 -11.36
C ALA A 36 -15.66 -24.62 -11.22
N ILE A 37 -15.71 -24.09 -10.00
CA ILE A 37 -15.61 -22.65 -9.71
C ILE A 37 -14.29 -22.08 -10.23
N LEU A 38 -13.16 -22.73 -9.93
CA LEU A 38 -11.83 -22.30 -10.39
C LEU A 38 -11.64 -22.36 -11.91
N SER A 39 -12.48 -23.13 -12.60
CA SER A 39 -12.45 -23.25 -14.06
C SER A 39 -13.37 -22.25 -14.77
N HIS A 40 -14.13 -21.44 -14.02
CA HIS A 40 -14.97 -20.39 -14.62
C HIS A 40 -14.11 -19.18 -15.03
N PRO A 41 -14.34 -18.61 -16.23
CA PRO A 41 -13.51 -17.52 -16.75
C PRO A 41 -13.82 -16.14 -16.14
N PHE A 42 -14.85 -16.04 -15.30
CA PHE A 42 -15.29 -14.78 -14.67
C PHE A 42 -15.61 -15.00 -13.18
N PRO A 43 -15.51 -13.96 -12.34
CA PRO A 43 -15.91 -14.05 -10.94
C PRO A 43 -17.44 -14.10 -10.80
N GLY A 44 -17.95 -15.04 -10.00
CA GLY A 44 -19.39 -15.17 -9.72
C GLY A 44 -19.79 -15.18 -8.24
N LEU A 45 -18.80 -15.15 -7.33
CA LEU A 45 -19.03 -15.09 -5.89
C LEU A 45 -18.63 -13.72 -5.35
N VAL A 46 -19.55 -13.09 -4.64
CA VAL A 46 -19.32 -11.79 -3.99
C VAL A 46 -19.82 -11.89 -2.57
N MET A 47 -19.00 -11.45 -1.62
CA MET A 47 -19.44 -11.23 -0.24
C MET A 47 -19.91 -9.78 -0.10
N GLU A 48 -20.97 -9.59 0.67
CA GLU A 48 -21.51 -8.28 0.99
C GLU A 48 -21.69 -8.13 2.51
N LEU A 49 -21.74 -6.88 2.94
CA LEU A 49 -22.05 -6.55 4.32
C LEU A 49 -23.54 -6.24 4.41
N LYS A 50 -24.20 -6.92 5.33
CA LYS A 50 -25.61 -6.72 5.60
C LYS A 50 -25.77 -6.11 6.98
N ALA A 51 -26.45 -4.98 7.05
CA ALA A 51 -26.85 -4.40 8.33
C ALA A 51 -27.76 -5.36 9.09
N ILE A 52 -27.47 -5.57 10.38
CA ILE A 52 -28.28 -6.41 11.28
C ILE A 52 -29.16 -5.57 12.23
N LYS A 53 -29.00 -4.25 12.18
CA LYS A 53 -29.81 -3.23 12.85
C LYS A 53 -29.81 -1.93 12.04
N ASP A 54 -30.68 -1.00 12.37
CA ASP A 54 -30.70 0.33 11.73
C ASP A 54 -29.41 1.10 12.07
N ILE A 55 -28.71 1.59 11.04
CA ILE A 55 -27.47 2.35 11.17
C ILE A 55 -27.76 3.81 10.81
N GLN A 56 -27.43 4.73 11.73
CA GLN A 56 -27.69 6.15 11.51
C GLN A 56 -26.60 6.82 10.65
N PRO A 57 -26.89 7.93 9.96
CA PRO A 57 -25.86 8.70 9.25
C PRO A 57 -24.73 9.14 10.20
N GLY A 58 -23.50 8.81 9.83
CA GLY A 58 -22.30 9.09 10.64
C GLY A 58 -21.98 8.04 11.71
N GLU A 59 -22.81 7.02 11.88
CA GLU A 59 -22.48 5.87 12.74
C GLU A 59 -21.38 5.01 12.08
N GLU A 60 -20.42 4.55 12.87
CA GLU A 60 -19.35 3.67 12.41
C GLU A 60 -19.86 2.25 12.19
N ILE A 61 -19.34 1.58 11.16
CA ILE A 61 -19.69 0.20 10.81
C ILE A 61 -18.74 -0.77 11.51
N PHE A 62 -19.29 -1.70 12.28
CA PHE A 62 -18.56 -2.72 13.02
C PHE A 62 -18.98 -4.13 12.58
N LEU A 63 -17.97 -4.92 12.23
CA LEU A 63 -18.10 -6.34 11.92
C LEU A 63 -17.46 -7.17 13.04
N ASP A 64 -18.12 -8.24 13.47
CA ASP A 64 -17.50 -9.18 14.40
C ASP A 64 -16.50 -10.07 13.65
N TYR A 65 -15.25 -10.09 14.12
CA TYR A 65 -14.17 -10.88 13.50
C TYR A 65 -14.02 -12.26 14.12
N GLY A 66 -14.79 -12.52 15.18
CA GLY A 66 -14.82 -13.78 15.90
C GLY A 66 -13.91 -13.80 17.14
N PRO A 67 -14.15 -14.75 18.05
CA PRO A 67 -13.45 -14.85 19.33
C PRO A 67 -11.96 -15.17 19.18
N ASP A 68 -11.55 -15.86 18.11
CA ASP A 68 -10.14 -16.17 17.88
C ASP A 68 -9.32 -14.90 17.60
N TRP A 69 -9.90 -13.95 16.86
CA TRP A 69 -9.30 -12.63 16.64
C TRP A 69 -9.20 -11.86 17.96
N GLU A 70 -10.24 -11.86 18.80
CA GLU A 70 -10.23 -11.20 20.12
C GLU A 70 -9.15 -11.79 21.03
N HIS A 71 -9.02 -13.12 21.06
CA HIS A 71 -7.97 -13.80 21.82
C HIS A 71 -6.58 -13.44 21.29
N ALA A 72 -6.38 -13.46 19.97
CA ALA A 72 -5.12 -13.09 19.35
C ALA A 72 -4.75 -11.63 19.66
N TRP A 73 -5.72 -10.72 19.60
CA TRP A 73 -5.54 -9.31 19.94
C TRP A 73 -5.19 -9.12 21.41
N ALA A 74 -5.91 -9.79 22.32
CA ALA A 74 -5.63 -9.74 23.75
C ALA A 74 -4.27 -10.34 24.10
N HIS A 75 -3.83 -11.39 23.40
CA HIS A 75 -2.49 -11.94 23.53
C HIS A 75 -1.43 -10.94 23.03
N HIS A 76 -1.64 -10.39 21.83
CA HIS A 76 -0.76 -9.38 21.25
C HIS A 76 -0.57 -8.19 22.19
N LEU A 77 -1.64 -7.61 22.74
CA LEU A 77 -1.54 -6.49 23.69
C LEU A 77 -0.70 -6.82 24.95
N LYS A 78 -0.65 -8.09 25.37
CA LYS A 78 0.14 -8.51 26.53
C LYS A 78 1.61 -8.74 26.19
N SER A 79 1.90 -9.19 24.97
CA SER A 79 3.25 -9.56 24.54
C SER A 79 3.91 -8.52 23.64
N TRP A 80 3.21 -7.45 23.27
CA TRP A 80 3.72 -6.46 22.32
C TRP A 80 4.79 -5.59 22.96
N GLU A 81 5.94 -5.53 22.29
CA GLU A 81 7.02 -4.60 22.56
C GLU A 81 7.30 -3.81 21.30
N THR A 82 7.61 -2.52 21.43
CA THR A 82 7.93 -1.69 20.27
C THR A 82 9.18 -2.24 19.57
N PRO A 83 9.07 -2.72 18.32
CA PRO A 83 10.21 -3.34 17.67
C PRO A 83 11.31 -2.30 17.42
N PRO A 84 12.59 -2.67 17.47
CA PRO A 84 13.69 -1.74 17.19
C PRO A 84 13.54 -1.03 15.83
N GLN A 85 13.05 -1.74 14.82
CA GLN A 85 12.76 -1.22 13.49
C GLN A 85 11.61 -0.20 13.46
N ALA A 86 10.63 -0.30 14.37
CA ALA A 86 9.54 0.66 14.44
C ALA A 86 10.02 2.07 14.83
N LYS A 87 11.17 2.17 15.53
CA LYS A 87 11.80 3.48 15.82
C LYS A 87 12.42 4.14 14.58
N LYS A 88 12.70 3.37 13.54
CA LYS A 88 13.23 3.85 12.25
C LYS A 88 12.13 4.10 11.23
N TYR A 89 10.92 3.58 11.47
CA TYR A 89 9.78 3.77 10.60
C TYR A 89 9.32 5.23 10.64
N ALA A 90 9.00 5.75 9.46
CA ALA A 90 8.45 7.07 9.27
C ALA A 90 7.26 7.02 8.32
N SER A 91 6.10 7.51 8.71
CA SER A 91 4.97 7.54 7.76
C SER A 91 5.16 8.64 6.72
N ALA A 92 5.03 8.29 5.44
CA ALA A 92 4.99 9.30 4.39
C ALA A 92 3.87 10.33 4.60
N ALA A 93 2.73 9.92 5.18
CA ALA A 93 1.62 10.83 5.49
C ALA A 93 2.02 11.86 6.56
N GLU A 94 2.70 11.43 7.63
CA GLU A 94 3.21 12.33 8.67
C GLU A 94 4.25 13.30 8.11
N TRP A 95 5.19 12.81 7.28
CA TRP A 95 6.20 13.65 6.64
C TRP A 95 5.60 14.69 5.69
N ASN A 96 4.54 14.34 4.96
CA ASN A 96 3.79 15.31 4.17
C ASN A 96 3.04 16.33 5.04
N ALA A 97 2.53 15.92 6.21
CA ALA A 97 1.82 16.79 7.15
C ALA A 97 2.74 17.76 7.90
N MET A 98 4.03 17.43 8.07
CA MET A 98 5.03 18.32 8.68
C MET A 98 5.25 19.62 7.88
N GLN A 99 4.80 19.69 6.62
CA GLN A 99 4.94 20.86 5.75
C GLN A 99 6.37 21.41 5.75
N LEU A 100 7.35 20.53 5.54
CA LEU A 100 8.76 20.93 5.47
C LEU A 100 8.92 22.09 4.47
N GLU A 101 9.38 23.22 5.01
CA GLU A 101 9.63 24.47 4.28
C GLU A 101 10.54 24.23 3.09
N LYS A 102 11.63 23.49 3.31
CA LYS A 102 12.56 23.08 2.27
C LYS A 102 12.75 21.57 2.24
N LEU A 103 12.79 21.02 1.04
CA LEU A 103 13.26 19.66 0.80
C LEU A 103 14.78 19.66 0.58
N LEU A 104 15.43 18.63 1.10
CA LEU A 104 16.87 18.39 1.03
C LEU A 104 17.32 17.96 -0.37
N THR A 105 18.42 18.52 -0.85
CA THR A 105 19.11 18.07 -2.07
C THR A 105 19.80 16.73 -1.84
N GLU A 106 20.29 16.07 -2.90
CA GLU A 106 21.06 14.83 -2.78
C GLU A 106 22.33 15.03 -1.91
N GLU A 107 23.04 16.14 -2.11
CA GLU A 107 24.22 16.48 -1.29
C GLU A 107 23.86 16.66 0.19
N GLU A 108 22.76 17.34 0.50
CA GLU A 108 22.31 17.52 1.90
C GLU A 108 21.88 16.18 2.56
N GLN A 109 21.36 15.24 1.77
CA GLN A 109 20.96 13.92 2.26
C GLN A 109 22.14 12.99 2.59
N GLU A 110 23.35 13.27 2.12
CA GLU A 110 24.54 12.52 2.53
C GLU A 110 24.82 12.68 4.04
N GLU A 111 24.55 13.88 4.57
CA GLU A 111 24.71 14.21 5.99
C GLU A 111 23.44 13.95 6.81
N VAL A 112 22.27 14.24 6.23
CA VAL A 112 20.97 14.11 6.90
C VAL A 112 19.97 13.41 5.97
N PRO A 113 20.03 12.08 5.86
CA PRO A 113 19.17 11.34 4.94
C PRO A 113 17.72 11.37 5.39
N TYR A 114 16.80 11.29 4.44
CA TYR A 114 15.42 10.92 4.75
C TYR A 114 15.35 9.48 5.30
N PRO A 115 14.27 9.12 6.01
CA PRO A 115 14.07 7.75 6.45
C PRO A 115 14.05 6.78 5.26
N GLU A 116 14.73 5.64 5.40
CA GLU A 116 14.90 4.65 4.32
C GLU A 116 13.57 4.09 3.78
N ASN A 117 12.50 4.16 4.57
CA ASN A 117 11.19 3.63 4.23
C ASN A 117 10.30 4.63 3.47
N VAL A 118 10.78 5.85 3.20
CA VAL A 118 10.08 6.84 2.40
C VAL A 118 10.97 7.34 1.27
N TYR A 119 10.34 7.78 0.18
CA TYR A 119 11.03 8.48 -0.90
C TYR A 119 10.20 9.67 -1.37
N LEU A 120 10.85 10.65 -1.99
CA LEU A 120 10.14 11.75 -2.65
C LEU A 120 9.61 11.28 -4.01
N GLY A 121 8.36 11.57 -4.29
CA GLY A 121 7.72 11.26 -5.55
C GLY A 121 7.01 12.44 -6.19
N ILE A 122 6.88 12.36 -7.50
CA ILE A 122 6.17 13.32 -8.36
C ILE A 122 5.21 12.56 -9.29
N ILE A 123 4.12 13.19 -9.73
CA ILE A 123 3.32 12.67 -10.84
C ILE A 123 3.97 13.14 -12.14
N TYR A 124 4.46 12.21 -12.94
CA TYR A 124 5.10 12.52 -14.21
C TYR A 124 4.93 11.35 -15.20
N CYS A 125 4.61 11.69 -16.44
CA CYS A 125 4.50 10.76 -17.55
C CYS A 125 5.62 11.06 -18.54
N HIS A 126 6.58 10.15 -18.68
CA HIS A 126 7.67 10.33 -19.63
C HIS A 126 7.16 10.16 -21.05
N ASN A 127 7.39 11.16 -21.90
CA ASN A 127 7.11 11.10 -23.33
C ASN A 127 8.31 11.65 -24.10
N PRO A 128 9.19 10.79 -24.64
CA PRO A 128 10.38 11.24 -25.37
C PRO A 128 10.07 11.97 -26.68
N GLU A 129 8.82 11.92 -27.16
CA GLU A 129 8.35 12.64 -28.35
C GLU A 129 7.78 14.04 -28.03
N ASP A 130 7.76 14.46 -26.75
CA ASP A 130 7.26 15.78 -26.36
C ASP A 130 8.10 16.90 -27.02
N PRO A 131 7.49 17.79 -27.82
CA PRO A 131 8.23 18.84 -28.53
C PRO A 131 8.81 19.92 -27.61
N THR A 132 8.41 19.98 -26.34
CA THR A 132 8.96 20.91 -25.34
C THR A 132 10.27 20.41 -24.72
N LEU A 133 10.63 19.15 -24.99
CA LEU A 133 11.87 18.55 -24.51
C LEU A 133 13.10 19.17 -25.15
N THR A 134 14.09 19.44 -24.31
CA THR A 134 15.46 19.61 -24.78
C THR A 134 16.24 18.33 -24.50
N THR A 135 17.09 17.93 -25.45
CA THR A 135 17.88 16.70 -25.36
C THR A 135 19.36 16.98 -25.50
N GLU A 136 20.16 16.29 -24.71
CA GLU A 136 21.61 16.27 -24.86
C GLU A 136 22.14 14.84 -24.71
N PHE A 137 23.21 14.51 -25.43
CA PHE A 137 23.90 13.24 -25.26
C PHE A 137 25.15 13.47 -24.41
N LYS A 138 25.18 12.86 -23.22
CA LYS A 138 26.24 13.04 -22.23
C LYS A 138 26.50 11.73 -21.51
N ASP A 139 27.78 11.43 -21.27
CA ASP A 139 28.21 10.23 -20.54
C ASP A 139 27.65 8.89 -21.07
N GLY A 140 27.41 8.83 -22.39
CA GLY A 140 26.86 7.65 -23.05
C GLY A 140 25.34 7.48 -22.90
N ARG A 141 24.64 8.49 -22.38
CA ARG A 141 23.19 8.50 -22.13
C ARG A 141 22.51 9.69 -22.80
N VAL A 142 21.22 9.56 -23.05
CA VAL A 142 20.35 10.65 -23.53
C VAL A 142 19.76 11.34 -22.31
N HIS A 143 20.05 12.62 -22.13
CA HIS A 143 19.49 13.44 -21.08
C HIS A 143 18.33 14.24 -21.65
N TYR A 144 17.15 14.05 -21.09
CA TYR A 144 15.94 14.80 -21.37
C TYR A 144 15.75 15.85 -20.27
N HIS A 145 15.57 17.10 -20.68
CA HIS A 145 15.31 18.20 -19.77
C HIS A 145 13.95 18.81 -20.09
N HIS A 146 13.07 18.85 -19.09
CA HIS A 146 11.79 19.56 -19.14
C HIS A 146 11.77 20.69 -18.11
N GLU A 147 11.07 21.76 -18.47
CA GLU A 147 10.54 22.70 -17.49
C GLU A 147 9.21 22.16 -16.95
N TRP A 148 9.01 22.22 -15.64
CA TRP A 148 7.77 21.79 -15.02
C TRP A 148 6.56 22.56 -15.54
N GLN A 149 5.49 21.81 -15.85
CA GLN A 149 4.22 22.37 -16.28
C GLN A 149 3.11 21.90 -15.33
N PRO A 150 2.21 22.78 -14.84
CA PRO A 150 1.11 22.40 -13.94
C PRO A 150 0.20 21.30 -14.51
N GLU A 151 0.12 21.18 -15.83
CA GLU A 151 -0.63 20.14 -16.53
C GLU A 151 -0.15 18.74 -16.16
N PHE A 152 1.13 18.55 -15.79
CA PHE A 152 1.64 17.24 -15.37
C PHE A 152 0.90 16.67 -14.16
N GLU A 153 0.37 17.51 -13.27
CA GLU A 153 -0.46 17.05 -12.13
C GLU A 153 -1.84 16.55 -12.57
N GLN A 154 -2.36 17.03 -13.70
CA GLN A 154 -3.68 16.66 -14.21
C GLN A 154 -3.65 15.35 -14.99
N HIS A 155 -2.47 14.92 -15.43
CA HIS A 155 -2.32 13.66 -16.14
C HIS A 155 -2.42 12.48 -15.16
N HIS A 156 -3.04 11.39 -15.60
CA HIS A 156 -3.09 10.11 -14.89
C HIS A 156 -1.73 9.38 -14.88
N GLY A 157 -0.63 10.12 -14.78
CA GLY A 157 0.72 9.56 -14.74
C GLY A 157 0.95 8.74 -13.47
N ALA A 158 1.89 7.81 -13.54
CA ALA A 158 2.36 7.10 -12.36
C ALA A 158 3.10 8.07 -11.42
N ARG A 159 3.03 7.82 -10.12
CA ARG A 159 3.90 8.51 -9.17
C ARG A 159 5.30 7.91 -9.26
N ARG A 160 6.29 8.75 -9.54
CA ARG A 160 7.67 8.35 -9.80
C ARG A 160 8.62 8.85 -8.73
N PRO A 161 9.61 8.05 -8.29
CA PRO A 161 10.67 8.53 -7.42
C PRO A 161 11.43 9.69 -8.05
N VAL A 162 11.84 10.64 -7.21
CA VAL A 162 12.67 11.76 -7.64
C VAL A 162 13.79 12.04 -6.66
N TYR A 163 14.88 12.56 -7.20
CA TYR A 163 16.05 13.02 -6.45
C TYR A 163 16.23 14.51 -6.69
N ILE A 164 16.40 15.29 -5.63
CA ILE A 164 16.54 16.76 -5.74
C ILE A 164 18.00 17.08 -6.03
N LEU A 165 18.27 17.51 -7.27
CA LEU A 165 19.60 17.88 -7.73
C LEU A 165 19.97 19.30 -7.29
N ASP A 166 19.02 20.23 -7.40
CA ASP A 166 19.21 21.66 -7.09
C ASP A 166 17.93 22.27 -6.52
N ARG A 167 18.09 23.35 -5.74
CA ARG A 167 17.00 24.11 -5.12
C ARG A 167 17.24 25.60 -5.30
N GLN A 168 16.22 26.30 -5.80
CA GLN A 168 16.25 27.73 -6.07
C GLN A 168 15.17 28.44 -5.26
N GLU A 169 15.51 29.60 -4.70
CA GLU A 169 14.57 30.48 -4.00
C GLU A 169 13.84 31.37 -5.01
N GLY A 170 12.52 31.43 -4.91
CA GLY A 170 11.68 32.31 -5.70
C GLY A 170 11.81 33.77 -5.27
N GLU A 171 11.69 34.70 -6.22
CA GLU A 171 11.90 36.14 -5.98
C GLU A 171 10.86 36.79 -5.04
N ASN A 172 9.70 36.15 -4.82
CA ASN A 172 8.57 36.70 -4.06
C ASN A 172 8.24 35.92 -2.79
N CYS A 173 9.27 35.50 -2.06
CA CYS A 173 9.11 34.89 -0.75
C CYS A 173 8.72 35.91 0.31
N THR A 174 7.43 35.99 0.61
CA THR A 174 6.94 36.68 1.81
C THR A 174 6.90 35.70 2.98
N ASP A 175 7.26 36.15 4.18
CA ASP A 175 7.34 35.33 5.41
C ASP A 175 6.07 34.52 5.74
N ASP A 176 4.92 34.88 5.17
CA ASP A 176 3.62 34.24 5.46
C ASP A 176 3.30 32.98 4.60
N ASP A 177 4.04 32.69 3.52
CA ASP A 177 3.87 31.45 2.73
C ASP A 177 5.21 30.91 2.21
N THR A 178 6.02 30.37 3.12
CA THR A 178 7.33 29.80 2.79
C THR A 178 7.26 28.47 2.05
N SER A 179 6.08 27.84 1.97
CA SER A 179 5.91 26.55 1.28
C SER A 179 5.94 26.67 -0.25
N SER A 180 5.60 27.83 -0.80
CA SER A 180 5.61 28.12 -2.24
C SER A 180 6.91 28.78 -2.72
N CYS A 181 7.88 28.95 -1.83
CA CYS A 181 9.11 29.70 -2.05
C CYS A 181 10.20 28.99 -2.84
N TYR A 182 10.15 27.67 -2.92
CA TYR A 182 11.24 26.88 -3.47
C TYR A 182 10.81 26.19 -4.76
N TYR A 183 11.67 26.35 -5.76
CA TYR A 183 11.63 25.58 -7.00
C TYR A 183 12.79 24.60 -7.01
N TYR A 184 12.54 23.41 -7.54
CA TYR A 184 13.49 22.32 -7.52
C TYR A 184 13.85 21.90 -8.94
N THR A 185 15.11 21.52 -9.10
CA THR A 185 15.54 20.68 -10.20
C THR A 185 15.63 19.25 -9.69
N VAL A 186 14.91 18.33 -10.34
CA VAL A 186 14.82 16.94 -9.89
C VAL A 186 15.16 15.96 -11.00
N GLN A 187 15.85 14.88 -10.68
CA GLN A 187 15.97 13.71 -11.55
C GLN A 187 14.81 12.77 -11.28
N VAL A 188 14.12 12.33 -12.34
CA VAL A 188 13.00 11.40 -12.25
C VAL A 188 13.46 9.99 -12.58
N ASP A 189 13.03 9.01 -11.79
CA ASP A 189 13.35 7.60 -11.99
C ASP A 189 12.08 6.75 -12.20
N ASN A 190 12.26 5.50 -12.63
CA ASN A 190 11.19 4.51 -12.64
C ASN A 190 10.84 4.08 -11.21
N HIS A 191 9.57 3.82 -10.91
CA HIS A 191 9.22 3.19 -9.63
C HIS A 191 9.59 1.71 -9.66
N GLN A 192 9.75 1.08 -8.48
CA GLN A 192 10.18 -0.32 -8.37
C GLN A 192 9.29 -1.33 -9.12
N SER A 193 8.00 -1.01 -9.31
CA SER A 193 7.06 -1.85 -10.07
C SER A 193 7.02 -1.57 -11.59
N THR A 194 7.82 -0.63 -12.12
CA THR A 194 7.67 -0.15 -13.51
C THR A 194 8.25 -1.23 -14.41
N ARG A 195 7.47 -1.66 -15.38
CA ARG A 195 7.89 -2.66 -16.36
C ARG A 195 8.36 -1.98 -17.63
N GLY A 196 9.37 -2.55 -18.29
CA GLY A 196 9.97 -1.99 -19.51
C GLY A 196 9.05 -1.89 -20.73
N TRP A 197 7.80 -2.34 -20.63
CA TRP A 197 6.78 -2.23 -21.68
C TRP A 197 5.71 -1.17 -21.36
N GLU A 198 5.80 -0.52 -20.20
CA GLU A 198 4.95 0.63 -19.87
C GLU A 198 5.27 1.79 -20.79
N VAL A 199 4.24 2.51 -21.23
CA VAL A 199 4.34 3.55 -22.27
C VAL A 199 5.26 4.70 -21.83
N ASP A 200 5.31 4.97 -20.54
CA ASP A 200 6.10 6.02 -19.91
C ASP A 200 7.38 5.49 -19.23
N TYR A 201 7.83 4.28 -19.55
CA TYR A 201 9.07 3.72 -19.03
C TYR A 201 10.29 4.57 -19.43
N ILE A 202 11.11 4.96 -18.45
CA ILE A 202 12.37 5.67 -18.69
C ILE A 202 13.44 4.62 -18.97
N HIS A 203 14.03 4.60 -20.17
CA HIS A 203 15.00 3.57 -20.51
C HIS A 203 16.30 3.74 -19.69
N PRO A 204 17.04 2.67 -19.32
CA PRO A 204 18.28 2.80 -18.52
C PRO A 204 19.41 3.62 -19.17
N THR A 205 19.30 3.91 -20.47
CA THR A 205 20.21 4.80 -21.21
C THR A 205 19.73 6.24 -21.25
N GLU A 206 18.65 6.54 -20.54
CA GLU A 206 18.00 7.84 -20.49
C GLU A 206 18.11 8.42 -19.08
N VAL A 207 18.18 9.74 -18.99
CA VAL A 207 18.14 10.49 -17.73
C VAL A 207 17.13 11.59 -17.91
N VAL A 208 16.11 11.65 -17.05
CA VAL A 208 15.06 12.67 -17.13
C VAL A 208 15.23 13.65 -15.99
N THR A 209 15.37 14.94 -16.33
CA THR A 209 15.48 16.04 -15.37
C THR A 209 14.33 17.01 -15.57
N LEU A 210 13.68 17.41 -14.47
CA LEU A 210 12.65 18.45 -14.46
C LEU A 210 13.19 19.67 -13.70
N THR A 211 13.09 20.87 -14.27
CA THR A 211 13.44 22.13 -13.62
C THR A 211 12.18 22.91 -13.25
N GLY A 212 12.28 23.86 -12.31
CA GLY A 212 11.15 24.71 -11.93
C GLY A 212 10.03 23.95 -11.20
N VAL A 213 10.31 22.77 -10.64
CA VAL A 213 9.30 21.96 -9.96
C VAL A 213 8.92 22.63 -8.65
N PRO A 214 7.64 22.98 -8.42
CA PRO A 214 7.22 23.58 -7.16
C PRO A 214 7.20 22.54 -6.04
N ARG A 215 7.43 22.98 -4.80
CA ARG A 215 7.29 22.13 -3.60
C ARG A 215 5.97 21.35 -3.56
N SER A 216 4.89 21.96 -4.04
CA SER A 216 3.54 21.39 -4.07
C SER A 216 3.40 20.18 -4.99
N ALA A 217 4.28 19.99 -5.97
CA ALA A 217 4.28 18.81 -6.85
C ALA A 217 4.95 17.59 -6.20
N LEU A 218 5.78 17.82 -5.17
CA LEU A 218 6.59 16.82 -4.51
C LEU A 218 5.92 16.28 -3.24
N ARG A 219 5.86 14.96 -3.10
CA ARG A 219 5.27 14.30 -1.92
C ARG A 219 6.14 13.15 -1.47
N PHE A 220 6.26 12.96 -0.15
CA PHE A 220 6.78 11.72 0.39
C PHE A 220 5.80 10.58 0.07
N VAL A 221 6.35 9.40 -0.19
CA VAL A 221 5.64 8.17 -0.49
C VAL A 221 6.30 7.04 0.29
N ASP A 222 5.51 6.15 0.86
CA ASP A 222 6.06 4.95 1.50
C ASP A 222 6.67 4.04 0.43
N SER A 223 7.88 3.54 0.70
CA SER A 223 8.51 2.51 -0.13
C SER A 223 7.68 1.22 -0.11
N LEU A 224 7.72 0.45 -1.19
CA LEU A 224 6.95 -0.79 -1.29
C LEU A 224 7.27 -1.74 -0.14
N TYR A 225 6.21 -2.28 0.49
CA TYR A 225 6.32 -3.19 1.61
C TYR A 225 7.03 -2.62 2.86
N THR A 226 7.00 -1.30 3.04
CA THR A 226 7.64 -0.64 4.20
C THR A 226 6.70 0.19 5.06
N THR A 227 5.40 0.20 4.76
CA THR A 227 4.39 0.83 5.63
C THR A 227 4.34 0.14 6.99
N ASP A 228 3.73 0.79 7.97
CA ASP A 228 3.52 0.27 9.32
C ASP A 228 2.97 -1.17 9.33
N MET A 229 2.00 -1.49 8.48
CA MET A 229 1.43 -2.84 8.37
C MET A 229 2.45 -3.93 8.02
N HIS A 230 3.59 -3.56 7.42
CA HIS A 230 4.67 -4.47 7.02
C HIS A 230 5.70 -4.72 8.11
N LEU A 231 5.67 -4.00 9.24
CA LEU A 231 6.64 -4.24 10.31
C LEU A 231 6.46 -5.66 10.88
N PRO A 232 7.57 -6.38 11.19
CA PRO A 232 7.57 -7.79 11.61
C PRO A 232 6.61 -8.15 12.74
N ASP A 233 6.41 -7.25 13.71
CA ASP A 233 5.61 -7.51 14.91
C ASP A 233 4.30 -6.70 14.95
N VAL A 234 3.81 -6.27 13.78
CA VAL A 234 2.45 -5.70 13.70
C VAL A 234 1.43 -6.81 13.87
N PHE A 235 0.37 -6.51 14.61
CA PHE A 235 -0.74 -7.41 14.75
C PHE A 235 -1.35 -7.78 13.40
N ARG A 236 -1.33 -9.08 13.09
CA ARG A 236 -2.04 -9.68 11.96
C ARG A 236 -2.77 -10.89 12.50
N SER A 237 -4.07 -10.93 12.29
CA SER A 237 -4.90 -12.08 12.63
C SER A 237 -5.96 -12.20 11.56
N GLU A 238 -6.26 -13.44 11.19
CA GLU A 238 -7.28 -13.73 10.20
C GLU A 238 -8.66 -13.37 10.77
N MET A 239 -9.49 -12.75 9.95
CA MET A 239 -10.91 -12.65 10.24
C MET A 239 -11.53 -14.01 9.92
N HIS A 240 -12.04 -14.70 10.93
CA HIS A 240 -12.68 -15.99 10.70
C HIS A 240 -14.05 -15.78 10.04
N VAL A 241 -14.23 -16.45 8.90
CA VAL A 241 -15.53 -16.58 8.27
C VAL A 241 -16.21 -17.81 8.87
N PRO A 242 -17.41 -17.68 9.47
CA PRO A 242 -18.14 -18.81 10.04
C PRO A 242 -18.28 -19.98 9.05
N LEU A 243 -18.04 -21.21 9.51
CA LEU A 243 -18.05 -22.41 8.67
C LEU A 243 -19.40 -22.65 7.97
N ASP A 244 -20.49 -22.21 8.59
CA ASP A 244 -21.84 -22.30 8.04
C ASP A 244 -22.09 -21.34 6.87
N MET A 245 -21.21 -20.34 6.65
CA MET A 245 -21.23 -19.54 5.44
C MET A 245 -20.73 -20.31 4.22
N TYR A 246 -19.90 -21.35 4.39
CA TYR A 246 -19.40 -22.12 3.27
C TYR A 246 -20.39 -23.23 2.87
N PRO A 247 -20.73 -23.37 1.58
CA PRO A 247 -21.43 -24.55 1.08
C PRO A 247 -20.72 -25.83 1.49
N ARG A 248 -21.45 -26.80 2.03
CA ARG A 248 -20.89 -28.07 2.53
C ARG A 248 -20.05 -28.83 1.49
N LYS A 249 -20.34 -28.65 0.20
CA LYS A 249 -19.58 -29.28 -0.91
C LYS A 249 -18.17 -28.69 -1.09
N TRP A 250 -17.90 -27.52 -0.51
CA TRP A 250 -16.60 -26.85 -0.59
C TRP A 250 -15.73 -27.15 0.63
N LEU A 251 -16.34 -27.64 1.70
CA LEU A 251 -15.60 -28.07 2.87
C LEU A 251 -15.01 -29.45 2.59
N ASP A 252 -13.70 -29.58 2.73
CA ASP A 252 -13.04 -30.87 2.80
C ASP A 252 -13.51 -31.55 4.08
N MET A 253 -14.57 -32.37 3.97
CA MET A 253 -15.08 -33.16 5.08
C MET A 253 -14.11 -34.31 5.36
N VAL A 254 -12.94 -34.00 5.92
CA VAL A 254 -12.19 -34.97 6.71
C VAL A 254 -13.12 -35.33 7.88
N PRO A 255 -13.43 -36.61 8.12
CA PRO A 255 -14.24 -36.99 9.27
C PRO A 255 -13.65 -36.38 10.53
N LEU A 256 -14.47 -35.69 11.34
CA LEU A 256 -14.05 -35.02 12.58
C LEU A 256 -13.21 -35.91 13.51
N SER A 257 -13.39 -37.25 13.41
CA SER A 257 -12.58 -38.25 14.11
C SER A 257 -11.08 -38.22 13.79
N GLU A 258 -10.66 -37.72 12.62
CA GLU A 258 -9.25 -37.64 12.22
C GLU A 258 -8.65 -36.25 12.49
N SER A 259 -9.44 -35.18 12.40
CA SER A 259 -8.97 -33.79 12.59
C SER A 259 -8.49 -33.46 14.01
N LEU A 260 -9.09 -34.07 15.05
CA LEU A 260 -8.66 -33.89 16.45
C LEU A 260 -7.33 -34.59 16.75
N SER A 261 -6.89 -35.54 15.92
CA SER A 261 -5.59 -36.20 16.06
C SER A 261 -4.44 -35.42 15.41
N ALA A 262 -4.76 -34.58 14.42
CA ALA A 262 -3.78 -33.83 13.63
C ALA A 262 -3.34 -32.51 14.30
N TYR A 263 -4.20 -31.89 15.11
CA TYR A 263 -3.90 -30.62 15.79
C TYR A 263 -3.41 -30.77 17.24
N GLY A 264 -3.27 -32.00 17.75
CA GLY A 264 -2.94 -32.26 19.16
C GLY A 264 -1.49 -32.69 19.48
N ASN A 265 -0.59 -32.77 18.50
CA ASN A 265 0.71 -33.45 18.68
C ASN A 265 1.89 -32.82 17.88
N ASP A 266 2.05 -31.50 17.83
CA ASP A 266 3.32 -30.90 17.39
C ASP A 266 3.78 -29.82 18.37
N ASP A 267 4.14 -30.25 19.59
CA ASP A 267 4.87 -29.43 20.58
C ASP A 267 6.22 -30.09 20.96
N THR A 268 6.77 -30.92 20.07
CA THR A 268 8.11 -31.51 20.24
C THR A 268 8.88 -31.54 18.93
N ARG A 269 9.27 -30.38 18.41
CA ARG A 269 10.48 -30.30 17.57
C ARG A 269 11.63 -29.86 18.44
N GLY A 270 12.33 -30.87 18.93
CA GLY A 270 13.61 -30.73 19.62
C GLY A 270 14.61 -29.96 18.76
N ILE A 271 15.26 -29.02 19.42
CA ILE A 271 16.52 -28.42 19.00
C ILE A 271 17.55 -29.56 18.95
N HIS A 272 17.83 -30.08 17.76
CA HIS A 272 19.07 -30.80 17.51
C HIS A 272 20.14 -29.77 17.17
N GLY A 273 20.98 -29.46 18.15
CA GLY A 273 22.32 -29.01 17.86
C GLY A 273 23.11 -30.19 17.32
N ASP A 274 23.91 -29.93 16.29
CA ASP A 274 25.14 -30.66 16.05
C ASP A 274 26.19 -29.67 15.57
N GLU A 275 27.27 -29.63 16.35
CA GLU A 275 28.58 -29.13 15.98
C GLU A 275 29.12 -29.95 14.79
N LEU A 276 29.69 -29.26 13.80
CA LEU A 276 31.05 -29.46 13.25
C LEU A 276 31.35 -28.40 12.18
#